data_AF-A0A8D9FH36-F1
#
_entry.id   AF-A0A8D9FH36-F1
#
_cell.length_a   1.000
_cell.length_b   1.000
_cell.length_c   1.000
_cell.angle_alpha   90.00
_cell.angle_beta   90.00
_cell.angle_gamma   90.00
#
_symmetry.space_group_name_H-M   'P 1'
#
loop_
_entity.id
_entity.type
_entity.pdbx_description
1 polymer ?
#
loop_
_entity_poly.entity_id
_entity_poly.type
_entity_poly.pdbx_seq_one_letter_code
_entity_poly.pdbx_strand_id
1 'polypeptide(L)'
;MEKETISKKALKKQAKEQEKKEKKAQHKTEQQSIEQNETGEDVSAGLYGNMQLIMSEKHIDRDFAPVRQLNTSYVDQAIWVRGRLHTSRAKGKQCFVVIREQNFTIQGILSVGFC
;
A
#
# COMPACT_ATOMS: atom_id res chain seq x y z
N MET A 1 -58.12 9.26 -16.88
CA MET A 1 -56.87 9.25 -16.09
C MET A 1 -55.91 8.29 -16.75
N GLU A 2 -54.77 8.82 -17.16
CA GLU A 2 -53.83 8.23 -18.12
C GLU A 2 -53.23 6.88 -17.70
N LYS A 3 -53.11 5.95 -18.65
CA LYS A 3 -52.29 4.74 -18.54
C LYS A 3 -50.93 5.02 -19.14
N GLU A 4 -49.99 5.50 -18.34
CA GLU A 4 -48.59 5.59 -18.76
C GLU A 4 -47.95 4.20 -18.76
N THR A 5 -47.52 3.79 -19.94
CA THR A 5 -46.93 2.48 -20.23
C THR A 5 -45.46 2.48 -19.80
N ILE A 6 -45.19 1.97 -18.60
CA ILE A 6 -43.81 1.74 -18.16
C ILE A 6 -43.20 0.63 -19.02
N SER A 7 -42.35 1.04 -19.96
CA SER A 7 -41.72 0.19 -20.98
C SER A 7 -40.84 -0.91 -20.37
N LYS A 8 -41.08 -2.17 -20.76
CA LYS A 8 -40.32 -3.40 -20.41
C LYS A 8 -38.78 -3.26 -20.59
N LYS A 9 -38.31 -2.22 -21.29
CA LYS A 9 -36.89 -1.93 -21.52
C LYS A 9 -36.18 -1.28 -20.32
N ALA A 10 -36.90 -0.54 -19.46
CA ALA A 10 -36.31 0.13 -18.30
C ALA A 10 -35.90 -0.86 -17.20
N LEU A 11 -36.76 -1.86 -16.93
CA LEU A 11 -36.51 -2.91 -15.95
C LEU A 11 -35.29 -3.78 -16.31
N LYS A 12 -35.10 -4.09 -17.61
CA LYS A 12 -33.96 -4.89 -18.09
C LYS A 12 -32.61 -4.15 -18.00
N LYS A 13 -32.63 -2.80 -18.02
CA LYS A 13 -31.43 -1.96 -17.87
C LYS A 13 -30.96 -1.91 -16.42
N GLN A 14 -31.90 -1.83 -15.46
CA GLN A 14 -31.57 -1.83 -14.03
C GLN A 14 -31.04 -3.19 -13.55
N ALA A 15 -31.63 -4.29 -14.02
CA ALA A 15 -31.14 -5.65 -13.69
C ALA A 15 -29.68 -5.88 -14.15
N LYS A 16 -29.32 -5.40 -15.35
CA LYS A 16 -27.95 -5.54 -15.88
C LYS A 16 -26.92 -4.68 -15.16
N GLU A 17 -27.35 -3.58 -14.54
CA GLU A 17 -26.47 -2.70 -13.78
C GLU A 17 -26.24 -3.22 -12.36
N GLN A 18 -27.24 -3.87 -11.76
CA GLN A 18 -27.12 -4.56 -10.48
C GLN A 18 -26.19 -5.77 -10.58
N GLU A 19 -26.35 -6.61 -11.61
CA GLU A 19 -25.49 -7.78 -11.83
C GLU A 19 -24.01 -7.38 -12.06
N LYS A 20 -23.76 -6.22 -12.70
CA LYS A 20 -22.39 -5.70 -12.90
C LYS A 20 -21.80 -5.14 -11.61
N LYS A 21 -22.62 -4.63 -10.68
CA LYS A 21 -22.16 -4.15 -9.36
C LYS A 21 -21.90 -5.33 -8.42
N GLU A 22 -22.72 -6.38 -8.48
CA GLU A 22 -22.55 -7.62 -7.72
C GLU A 22 -21.29 -8.39 -8.13
N LYS A 23 -21.05 -8.54 -9.44
CA LYS A 23 -19.80 -9.16 -9.94
C LYS A 23 -18.55 -8.38 -9.54
N LYS A 24 -18.62 -7.05 -9.46
CA LYS A 24 -17.51 -6.20 -8.98
C LYS A 24 -17.31 -6.29 -7.46
N ALA A 25 -18.38 -6.52 -6.69
CA ALA A 25 -18.28 -6.73 -5.25
C ALA A 25 -17.67 -8.10 -4.95
N GLN A 26 -18.13 -9.16 -5.64
CA GLN A 26 -17.59 -10.51 -5.50
C GLN A 26 -16.10 -10.58 -5.85
N HIS A 27 -15.69 -9.93 -6.95
CA HIS A 27 -14.27 -9.90 -7.34
C HIS A 27 -13.36 -9.14 -6.36
N LYS A 28 -13.90 -8.18 -5.60
CA LYS A 28 -13.17 -7.50 -4.52
C LYS A 28 -13.05 -8.37 -3.28
N THR A 29 -14.11 -9.09 -2.92
CA THR A 29 -14.12 -10.00 -1.77
C THR A 29 -13.21 -11.21 -2.01
N GLU A 30 -13.15 -11.73 -3.24
CA GLU A 30 -12.27 -12.84 -3.61
C GLU A 30 -10.79 -12.44 -3.62
N GLN A 31 -10.46 -11.19 -4.00
CA GLN A 31 -9.08 -10.69 -3.87
C GLN A 31 -8.65 -10.56 -2.41
N GLN A 32 -9.57 -10.16 -1.53
CA GLN A 32 -9.29 -10.06 -0.09
C GLN A 32 -9.14 -11.43 0.59
N SER A 33 -9.85 -12.46 0.12
CA SER A 33 -9.76 -13.80 0.72
C SER A 33 -8.52 -14.59 0.28
N ILE A 34 -7.96 -14.30 -0.90
CA ILE A 34 -6.70 -14.89 -1.36
C ILE A 34 -5.52 -14.29 -0.59
N GLU A 35 -5.52 -12.98 -0.30
CA GLU A 35 -4.49 -12.34 0.55
C GLU A 35 -4.48 -12.86 1.99
N GLN A 36 -5.63 -13.33 2.50
CA GLN A 36 -5.76 -13.84 3.87
C GLN A 36 -5.37 -15.31 4.05
N ASN A 37 -5.25 -16.11 2.98
CA ASN A 37 -5.03 -17.56 3.09
C ASN A 37 -3.55 -18.01 2.96
N GLU A 38 -2.62 -17.13 2.58
CA GLU A 38 -1.21 -17.52 2.38
C GLU A 38 -0.25 -17.17 3.54
N THR A 39 -0.73 -16.50 4.58
CA THR A 39 0.14 -16.01 5.65
C THR A 39 -0.06 -16.80 6.93
N GLY A 40 0.91 -17.66 7.25
CA GLY A 40 1.20 -17.95 8.65
C GLY A 40 1.40 -16.64 9.43
N GLU A 41 1.23 -16.67 10.75
CA GLU A 41 1.27 -15.47 11.60
C GLU A 41 2.37 -14.48 11.16
N ASP A 42 1.95 -13.27 10.78
CA ASP A 42 2.85 -12.19 10.41
C ASP A 42 3.59 -11.70 11.66
N VAL A 43 4.85 -12.12 11.78
CA VAL A 43 5.74 -11.74 12.87
C VAL A 43 6.07 -10.25 12.92
N SER A 44 5.79 -9.49 11.85
CA SER A 44 6.10 -8.05 11.72
C SER A 44 4.85 -7.17 11.64
N ALA A 45 3.68 -7.70 12.02
CA ALA A 45 2.42 -6.97 11.98
C ALA A 45 2.53 -5.63 12.75
N GLY A 46 2.20 -4.53 12.08
CA GLY A 46 2.23 -3.18 12.65
C GLY A 46 3.53 -2.40 12.44
N LEU A 47 4.60 -3.03 11.93
CA LEU A 47 5.85 -2.33 11.57
C LEU A 47 5.82 -1.75 10.15
N TYR A 48 4.83 -2.13 9.34
CA TYR A 48 4.69 -1.69 7.96
C TYR A 48 3.21 -1.47 7.60
N GLY A 49 2.96 -0.74 6.52
CA GLY A 49 1.63 -0.55 5.97
C GLY A 49 1.37 0.86 5.48
N ASN A 50 0.12 1.09 5.09
CA ASN A 50 -0.35 2.40 4.67
C ASN A 50 -0.65 3.24 5.90
N MET A 51 0.13 4.31 6.09
CA MET A 51 -0.14 5.27 7.14
C MET A 51 -1.40 6.10 6.82
N GLN A 52 -2.13 6.51 7.86
CA GLN A 52 -3.27 7.41 7.71
C GLN A 52 -2.82 8.76 7.11
N LEU A 53 -3.78 9.50 6.55
CA LEU A 53 -3.51 10.83 6.01
C LEU A 53 -2.94 11.72 7.12
N ILE A 54 -1.78 12.34 6.85
CA ILE A 54 -1.12 13.22 7.80
C ILE A 54 -1.94 14.53 7.90
N MET A 55 -2.72 14.67 8.96
CA MET A 55 -3.52 15.87 9.26
C MET A 55 -2.98 16.69 10.47
N SER A 56 -1.72 16.46 10.86
CA SER A 56 -1.07 17.14 12.00
C SER A 56 -1.76 16.98 13.36
N GLU A 57 -2.64 15.97 13.52
CA GLU A 57 -3.35 15.69 14.79
C GLU A 57 -2.41 15.22 15.90
N LYS A 58 -1.31 14.56 15.55
CA LYS A 58 -0.29 14.05 16.47
C LYS A 58 1.07 14.50 15.98
N HIS A 59 1.79 15.25 16.80
CA HIS A 59 3.20 15.54 16.57
C HIS A 59 4.02 14.38 17.12
N ILE A 60 4.71 13.66 16.25
CA ILE A 60 5.64 12.61 16.65
C ILE A 60 7.03 13.20 16.41
N ASP A 61 7.82 13.33 17.48
CA ASP A 61 9.21 13.76 17.38
C ASP A 61 10.01 12.67 16.66
N ARG A 62 10.25 12.88 15.36
CA ARG A 62 11.08 12.04 14.50
C ARG A 62 11.99 12.91 13.67
N ASP A 63 13.29 12.74 13.88
CA ASP A 63 14.29 13.44 13.09
C ASP A 63 14.54 12.68 11.79
N PHE A 64 14.07 13.26 10.68
CA PHE A 64 14.29 12.72 9.34
C PHE A 64 15.66 13.16 8.83
N ALA A 65 16.58 12.21 8.68
CA ALA A 65 17.86 12.43 8.05
C ALA A 65 17.67 12.55 6.52
N PRO A 66 18.12 13.65 5.88
CA PRO A 66 18.04 13.80 4.44
C PRO A 66 19.04 12.85 3.77
N VAL A 67 18.63 12.24 2.66
CA VAL A 67 19.45 11.23 1.92
C VAL A 67 20.81 11.80 1.51
N ARG A 68 20.89 13.10 1.24
CA ARG A 68 22.15 13.80 0.91
C ARG A 68 23.20 13.74 2.03
N GLN A 69 22.78 13.69 3.29
CA GLN A 69 23.68 13.73 4.45
C GLN A 69 24.13 12.33 4.88
N LEU A 70 23.54 11.27 4.32
CA LEU A 70 23.87 9.89 4.66
C LEU A 70 25.28 9.57 4.16
N ASN A 71 26.21 9.54 5.10
CA ASN A 71 27.63 9.26 4.92
C ASN A 71 28.12 8.31 6.02
N THR A 72 29.43 8.04 6.05
CA THR A 72 30.05 7.12 7.01
C THR A 72 29.84 7.50 8.48
N SER A 73 29.45 8.73 8.80
CA SER A 73 29.15 9.14 10.19
C SER A 73 27.87 8.51 10.75
N TYR A 74 26.98 8.01 9.89
CA TYR A 74 25.72 7.35 10.28
C TYR A 74 25.83 5.83 10.37
N VAL A 75 27.05 5.29 10.28
CA VAL A 75 27.28 3.84 10.46
C VAL A 75 26.86 3.45 11.88
N ASP A 76 26.17 2.31 11.98
CA ASP A 76 25.61 1.74 13.21
C ASP A 76 24.56 2.60 13.94
N GLN A 77 24.04 3.65 13.30
CA GLN A 77 22.98 4.49 13.86
C GLN A 77 21.61 4.19 13.24
N ALA A 78 20.59 4.12 14.10
CA ALA A 78 19.20 4.06 13.66
C ALA A 78 18.71 5.45 13.25
N ILE A 79 18.33 5.59 11.98
CA ILE A 79 17.90 6.86 11.39
C ILE A 79 16.53 6.73 10.73
N TRP A 80 15.78 7.83 10.71
CA TRP A 80 14.56 7.93 9.92
C TRP A 80 14.87 8.57 8.58
N VAL A 81 14.44 7.92 7.50
CA VAL A 81 14.61 8.44 6.14
C VAL A 81 13.24 8.56 5.47
N ARG A 82 13.02 9.66 4.76
CA ARG A 82 11.80 9.90 3.98
C ARG A 82 12.18 10.20 2.54
N GLY A 83 11.57 9.49 1.60
CA GLY A 83 11.82 9.71 0.18
C GLY A 83 10.79 9.01 -0.69
N ARG A 84 10.98 9.09 -2.01
CA ARG A 84 10.17 8.36 -2.98
C ARG A 84 10.83 7.03 -3.31
N LEU A 85 10.04 5.97 -3.41
CA LEU A 85 10.53 4.69 -3.92
C LEU A 85 10.84 4.86 -5.42
N HIS A 86 12.11 4.69 -5.80
CA HIS A 86 12.56 4.78 -7.18
C HIS A 86 12.41 3.43 -7.89
N THR A 87 12.96 2.38 -7.29
CA THR A 87 12.84 1.00 -7.76
C THR A 87 12.78 0.05 -6.57
N SER A 88 12.07 -1.06 -6.74
CA SER A 88 12.05 -2.19 -5.80
C SER A 88 12.32 -3.48 -6.56
N ARG A 89 13.10 -4.37 -5.95
CA ARG A 89 13.33 -5.72 -6.45
C ARG A 89 13.32 -6.68 -5.27
N ALA A 90 12.55 -7.76 -5.37
CA ALA A 90 12.52 -8.82 -4.38
C ALA A 90 13.22 -10.05 -4.94
N LYS A 91 14.05 -10.71 -4.12
CA LYS A 91 14.70 -11.98 -4.45
C LYS A 91 14.73 -12.87 -3.22
N GLY A 92 13.89 -13.90 -3.19
CA GLY A 92 13.80 -14.84 -2.06
C GLY A 92 13.40 -14.12 -0.77
N LYS A 93 14.25 -14.21 0.26
CA LYS A 93 14.03 -13.61 1.59
C LYS A 93 14.53 -12.16 1.73
N GLN A 94 15.00 -11.56 0.65
CA GLN A 94 15.53 -10.20 0.64
C GLN A 94 14.78 -9.31 -0.35
N CYS A 95 14.50 -8.08 0.05
CA CYS A 95 13.94 -7.04 -0.79
C CYS A 95 14.88 -5.84 -0.83
N PHE A 96 15.29 -5.45 -2.02
CA PHE A 96 16.11 -4.26 -2.25
C PHE A 96 15.20 -3.13 -2.69
N VAL A 97 15.33 -1.99 -2.03
CA VAL A 97 14.60 -0.77 -2.35
C VAL A 97 15.61 0.33 -2.64
N VAL A 98 15.34 1.16 -3.64
CA VAL A 98 16.10 2.38 -3.89
C VAL A 98 15.21 3.55 -3.51
N ILE A 99 15.62 4.29 -2.49
CA ILE A 99 14.92 5.48 -2.02
C ILE A 99 15.58 6.69 -2.67
N ARG A 100 14.77 7.53 -3.31
CA ARG A 100 15.20 8.76 -3.96
C ARG A 100 14.64 9.97 -3.24
N GLU A 101 15.51 10.92 -2.95
CA GLU A 101 15.15 12.25 -2.49
C GLU A 101 15.81 13.27 -3.41
N GLN A 102 15.00 14.03 -4.16
CA GLN A 102 15.47 14.98 -5.16
C GLN A 102 16.45 14.36 -6.18
N ASN A 103 17.75 14.67 -6.07
CA ASN A 103 18.83 14.19 -6.95
C ASN A 103 19.68 13.09 -6.29
N PHE A 104 19.41 12.73 -5.04
CA PHE A 104 20.17 11.74 -4.28
C PHE A 104 19.38 10.44 -4.16
N THR A 105 20.10 9.32 -4.22
CA THR A 105 19.52 7.98 -4.10
C THR A 105 20.32 7.16 -3.13
N ILE A 106 19.64 6.37 -2.31
CA ILE A 106 20.25 5.39 -1.42
C ILE A 106 19.58 4.02 -1.59
N GLN A 107 20.37 2.96 -1.46
CA GLN A 107 19.90 1.59 -1.50
C GLN A 107 19.63 1.08 -0.08
N GLY A 108 18.41 0.61 0.16
CA GLY A 108 18.02 -0.12 1.36
C GLY A 108 17.80 -1.60 1.06
N ILE A 109 18.02 -2.44 2.07
CA ILE A 109 17.78 -3.88 2.00
C ILE A 109 16.90 -4.26 3.19
N LEU A 110 15.80 -4.95 2.91
CA LEU A 110 14.94 -5.60 3.89
C LEU A 110 15.23 -7.10 3.81
N SER A 111 15.48 -7.74 4.95
CA SER A 111 15.79 -9.17 5.02
C SER A 111 14.96 -9.81 6.12
N VAL A 112 14.42 -11.00 5.85
CA VAL A 112 13.70 -11.78 6.86
C VAL A 112 14.73 -12.49 7.74
N GLY A 113 14.92 -12.00 8.97
CA GLY A 113 15.81 -12.57 9.99
C GLY A 113 16.22 -11.54 11.04
N PHE A 114 16.83 -12.01 12.14
CA PHE A 114 17.51 -11.11 13.08
C PHE A 114 18.83 -10.65 12.43
N CYS A 115 18.99 -9.33 12.32
CA CYS A 115 20.27 -8.69 12.02
C CYS A 115 21.00 -8.35 13.32
#